data_AF-A0A9D8TKC1-F1
#
_entry.id   AF-A0A9D8TKC1-F1
#
_cell.length_a   1.000
_cell.length_b   1.000
_cell.length_c   1.000
_cell.angle_alpha   90.00
_cell.angle_beta   90.00
_cell.angle_gamma   90.00
#
_symmetry.space_group_name_H-M   'P 1'
#
loop_
_entity.id
_entity.type
_entity.pdbx_description
1 polymer ?
#
loop_
_entity_poly.entity_id
_entity_poly.type
_entity_poly.pdbx_seq_one_letter_code
_entity_poly.pdbx_strand_id
1 'polypeptide(L)'
;NVNETGFPEPTPYAGNKRVFMAEHFYDVDHPQRRELHRNYIRKCLDNFADKGSVIHFISEEFTGPYHFVAFWLDEIIAWEKENNNQVLVALSCTKDVQDSILDNPRYAEVIDAIDIKYWYMDGNGKSFAPDGGLNLSPRQFERIMKPAPASWESVYDMVSEYRSAYPDKAVVYSASRYPELAWGAFMAGASICNLPAGLPEKFLQDATKMSPIGQNGIYMMSNPDLGYILYPSEKAEIDLRSLKSGEYKAQYLDVKTGEPVGKVFRIKAGEVFRHTKEYVLWLYR
;
A
#
# COMPACT_ATOMS: atom_id res chain seq x y z
N ASN A 1 2.87 33.46 -21.46
CA ASN A 1 2.67 33.16 -20.03
C ASN A 1 2.09 34.35 -19.25
N VAL A 2 0.86 34.30 -18.72
CA VAL A 2 0.32 35.38 -17.85
C VAL A 2 0.74 35.28 -16.38
N ASN A 3 1.29 34.13 -15.99
CA ASN A 3 1.69 33.82 -14.61
C ASN A 3 3.23 33.88 -14.44
N GLU A 4 3.96 34.38 -15.45
CA GLU A 4 5.42 34.52 -15.46
C GLU A 4 6.17 33.26 -14.98
N THR A 5 5.67 32.07 -15.32
CA THR A 5 6.17 30.82 -14.73
C THR A 5 7.55 30.39 -15.25
N GLY A 6 8.13 31.12 -16.21
CA GLY A 6 9.41 30.78 -16.83
C GLY A 6 9.42 29.46 -17.62
N PHE A 7 8.25 28.88 -17.90
CA PHE A 7 8.17 27.71 -18.77
C PHE A 7 8.50 28.12 -20.21
N PRO A 8 9.31 27.31 -20.93
CA PRO A 8 9.63 27.60 -22.33
C PRO A 8 8.36 27.62 -23.20
N GLU A 9 8.22 28.72 -23.96
CA GLU A 9 7.13 28.96 -24.91
C GLU A 9 7.76 29.31 -26.28
N PRO A 10 7.62 28.46 -27.32
CA PRO A 10 6.85 27.22 -27.35
C PRO A 10 7.52 26.11 -26.54
N THR A 11 6.72 25.15 -26.09
CA THR A 11 7.21 23.97 -25.37
C THR A 11 8.29 23.26 -26.18
N PRO A 12 9.47 22.97 -25.59
CA PRO A 12 10.61 22.44 -26.32
C PRO A 12 10.27 21.02 -26.80
N TYR A 13 10.20 20.87 -28.11
CA TYR A 13 9.82 19.62 -28.75
C TYR A 13 11.09 18.86 -29.16
N ALA A 14 11.45 17.83 -28.40
CA ALA A 14 12.59 16.99 -28.74
C ALA A 14 12.21 16.02 -29.87
N GLY A 15 12.55 16.38 -31.11
CA GLY A 15 12.77 15.44 -32.22
C GLY A 15 11.66 14.42 -32.49
N ASN A 16 10.39 14.83 -32.34
CA ASN A 16 9.15 14.15 -32.73
C ASN A 16 8.23 13.44 -31.71
N LYS A 17 8.49 13.27 -30.40
CA LYS A 17 7.46 12.63 -29.51
C LYS A 17 7.44 13.01 -28.01
N ARG A 18 8.35 13.84 -27.51
CA ARG A 18 8.45 14.07 -26.05
C ARG A 18 8.61 15.54 -25.70
N VAL A 19 7.93 15.91 -24.61
CA VAL A 19 8.01 17.20 -23.93
C VAL A 19 8.67 16.93 -22.59
N PHE A 20 9.84 17.52 -22.35
CA PHE A 20 10.59 17.37 -21.11
C PHE A 20 10.39 18.62 -20.27
N MET A 21 9.40 18.58 -19.38
CA MET A 21 9.05 19.69 -18.50
C MET A 21 9.12 19.31 -17.03
N ALA A 22 9.50 18.06 -16.71
CA ALA A 22 9.49 17.55 -15.34
C ALA A 22 10.51 18.31 -14.48
N GLU A 23 11.72 18.55 -14.99
CA GLU A 23 12.74 19.35 -14.29
C GLU A 23 12.22 20.76 -13.93
N HIS A 24 11.59 21.46 -14.87
CA HIS A 24 11.00 22.77 -14.60
C HIS A 24 9.80 22.69 -13.66
N PHE A 25 8.98 21.63 -13.76
CA PHE A 25 7.82 21.45 -12.92
C PHE A 25 8.21 21.14 -11.47
N TYR A 26 9.23 20.30 -11.24
CA TYR A 26 9.71 19.93 -9.92
C TYR A 26 10.61 21.00 -9.28
N ASP A 27 10.98 22.05 -10.01
CA ASP A 27 11.76 23.16 -9.48
C ASP A 27 10.92 24.03 -8.53
N VAL A 28 11.23 23.92 -7.25
CA VAL A 28 10.61 24.66 -6.14
C VAL A 28 11.45 25.85 -5.66
N ASP A 29 12.55 26.17 -6.35
CA ASP A 29 13.39 27.34 -6.11
C ASP A 29 12.95 28.53 -6.97
N HIS A 30 12.30 28.28 -8.11
CA HIS A 30 11.72 29.35 -8.93
C HIS A 30 10.53 30.01 -8.22
N PRO A 31 10.57 31.31 -7.89
CA PRO A 31 9.64 31.94 -6.95
C PRO A 31 8.18 31.86 -7.40
N GLN A 32 7.89 32.11 -8.67
CA GLN A 32 6.52 32.02 -9.20
C GLN A 32 5.98 30.58 -9.20
N ARG A 33 6.81 29.57 -9.53
CA ARG A 33 6.37 28.17 -9.57
C ARG A 33 6.17 27.62 -8.16
N ARG A 34 7.09 27.95 -7.25
CA ARG A 34 6.99 27.61 -5.83
C ARG A 34 5.66 28.11 -5.23
N GLU A 35 5.31 29.37 -5.49
CA GLU A 35 4.08 29.96 -4.97
C GLU A 35 2.82 29.31 -5.58
N LEU A 36 2.86 28.95 -6.87
CA LEU A 36 1.76 28.20 -7.51
C LEU A 36 1.59 26.80 -6.91
N HIS A 37 2.69 26.06 -6.69
CA HIS A 37 2.63 24.74 -6.06
C HIS A 37 2.10 24.84 -4.64
N ARG A 38 2.63 25.77 -3.84
CA ARG A 38 2.15 26.04 -2.47
C ARG A 38 0.65 26.33 -2.45
N ASN A 39 0.17 27.23 -3.32
CA ASN A 39 -1.25 27.57 -3.38
C ASN A 39 -2.11 26.39 -3.82
N TYR A 40 -1.63 25.56 -4.75
CA TYR A 40 -2.33 24.34 -5.14
C TYR A 40 -2.48 23.36 -3.97
N ILE A 41 -1.36 23.05 -3.29
CA ILE A 41 -1.32 22.14 -2.13
C ILE A 41 -2.29 22.62 -1.06
N ARG A 42 -2.14 23.88 -0.63
CA ARG A 42 -2.95 24.45 0.44
C ARG A 42 -4.42 24.55 0.05
N LYS A 43 -4.74 24.86 -1.21
CA LYS A 43 -6.12 24.86 -1.69
C LYS A 43 -6.74 23.47 -1.63
N CYS A 44 -5.98 22.41 -1.93
CA CYS A 44 -6.44 21.04 -1.76
C CYS A 44 -6.77 20.73 -0.29
N LEU A 45 -5.92 21.16 0.65
CA LEU A 45 -6.15 20.99 2.09
C LEU A 45 -7.37 21.79 2.57
N ASP A 46 -7.45 23.08 2.22
CA ASP A 46 -8.55 23.98 2.60
C ASP A 46 -9.92 23.43 2.19
N ASN A 47 -10.01 22.85 0.98
CA ASN A 47 -11.27 22.32 0.46
C ASN A 47 -11.81 21.11 1.27
N PHE A 48 -10.95 20.46 2.05
CA PHE A 48 -11.29 19.27 2.85
C PHE A 48 -10.95 19.44 4.33
N ALA A 49 -10.70 20.67 4.79
CA ALA A 49 -10.30 20.95 6.16
C ALA A 49 -11.30 20.44 7.21
N ASP A 50 -12.59 20.35 6.87
CA ASP A 50 -13.64 19.84 7.75
C ASP A 50 -14.00 18.36 7.49
N LYS A 51 -13.21 17.63 6.69
CA LYS A 51 -13.46 16.25 6.26
C LYS A 51 -12.38 15.28 6.76
N GLY A 52 -12.59 14.71 7.95
CA GLY A 52 -11.66 13.73 8.54
C GLY A 52 -11.57 12.36 7.84
N SER A 53 -12.32 12.14 6.75
CA SER A 53 -12.31 10.89 5.97
C SER A 53 -11.56 11.02 4.63
N VAL A 54 -10.80 12.09 4.44
CA VAL A 54 -10.03 12.35 3.21
C VAL A 54 -8.56 12.01 3.46
N ILE A 55 -7.99 11.18 2.58
CA ILE A 55 -6.57 10.85 2.56
C ILE A 55 -5.92 11.61 1.41
N HIS A 56 -4.96 12.46 1.72
CA HIS A 56 -4.22 13.28 0.78
C HIS A 56 -3.00 12.53 0.26
N PHE A 57 -2.98 12.28 -1.04
CA PHE A 57 -1.80 11.82 -1.76
C PHE A 57 -1.03 13.03 -2.30
N ILE A 58 0.29 12.92 -2.41
CA ILE A 58 1.18 14.00 -2.85
C ILE A 58 0.98 14.32 -4.34
N SER A 59 0.97 13.31 -5.21
CA SER A 59 0.73 13.45 -6.65
C SER A 59 0.51 12.06 -7.28
N GLU A 60 0.19 12.00 -8.58
CA GLU A 60 -0.09 10.76 -9.30
C GLU A 60 0.70 10.63 -10.63
N GLU A 61 1.08 9.40 -10.99
CA GLU A 61 1.72 9.05 -12.26
C GLU A 61 3.00 9.85 -12.55
N PHE A 62 3.86 9.98 -11.54
CA PHE A 62 5.08 10.77 -11.60
C PHE A 62 6.26 10.03 -10.95
N THR A 63 7.48 10.28 -11.42
CA THR A 63 8.73 9.87 -10.76
C THR A 63 9.37 11.11 -10.12
N GLY A 64 8.62 11.78 -9.24
CA GLY A 64 9.07 13.04 -8.66
C GLY A 64 10.31 12.86 -7.78
N PRO A 65 11.24 13.83 -7.79
CA PRO A 65 12.43 13.79 -6.96
C PRO A 65 12.10 14.02 -5.49
N TYR A 66 13.01 13.60 -4.62
CA TYR A 66 12.90 13.79 -3.17
C TYR A 66 12.56 15.22 -2.77
N HIS A 67 13.25 16.23 -3.33
CA HIS A 67 13.05 17.63 -2.92
C HIS A 67 11.64 18.15 -3.21
N PHE A 68 10.98 17.63 -4.25
CA PHE A 68 9.61 18.02 -4.60
C PHE A 68 8.59 17.37 -3.65
N VAL A 69 8.79 16.08 -3.34
CA VAL A 69 7.98 15.35 -2.36
C VAL A 69 8.12 15.98 -0.97
N ALA A 70 9.35 16.29 -0.56
CA ALA A 70 9.66 16.99 0.69
C ALA A 70 9.01 18.37 0.76
N PHE A 71 9.05 19.16 -0.33
CA PHE A 71 8.36 20.45 -0.40
C PHE A 71 6.85 20.31 -0.19
N TRP A 72 6.21 19.29 -0.75
CA TRP A 72 4.80 19.03 -0.53
C TRP A 72 4.48 18.76 0.93
N LEU A 73 5.28 17.92 1.58
CA LEU A 73 5.14 17.61 3.00
C LEU A 73 5.41 18.83 3.88
N ASP A 74 6.39 19.67 3.53
CA ASP A 74 6.65 20.93 4.24
C ASP A 74 5.44 21.89 4.19
N GLU A 75 4.75 21.98 3.06
CA GLU A 75 3.53 22.79 2.95
C GLU A 75 2.35 22.18 3.74
N ILE A 76 2.24 20.84 3.81
CA ILE A 76 1.28 20.18 4.70
C ILE A 76 1.59 20.53 6.16
N ILE A 77 2.82 20.30 6.63
CA ILE A 77 3.25 20.60 8.01
C ILE A 77 2.96 22.06 8.37
N ALA A 78 3.31 22.99 7.48
CA ALA A 78 3.06 24.40 7.69
C ALA A 78 1.56 24.70 7.79
N TRP A 79 0.75 24.14 6.89
CA TRP A 79 -0.70 24.29 6.89
C TRP A 79 -1.34 23.72 8.16
N GLU A 80 -0.95 22.52 8.59
CA GLU A 80 -1.50 21.89 9.81
C GLU A 80 -1.23 22.73 11.04
N LYS A 81 -0.01 23.29 11.15
CA LYS A 81 0.38 24.19 12.23
C LYS A 81 -0.40 25.50 12.21
N GLU A 82 -0.58 26.10 11.03
CA GLU A 82 -1.29 27.38 10.87
C GLU A 82 -2.79 27.24 11.18
N ASN A 83 -3.37 26.07 10.90
CA ASN A 83 -4.82 25.82 11.05
C ASN A 83 -5.18 25.01 12.31
N ASN A 84 -4.18 24.50 13.04
CA ASN A 84 -4.37 23.58 14.17
C ASN A 84 -5.27 22.39 13.79
N ASN A 85 -4.97 21.77 12.64
CA ASN A 85 -5.77 20.71 12.06
C ASN A 85 -4.86 19.68 11.40
N GLN A 86 -5.05 18.39 11.69
CA GLN A 86 -4.26 17.31 11.10
C GLN A 86 -5.04 16.67 9.96
N VAL A 87 -4.34 16.38 8.85
CA VAL A 87 -4.89 15.66 7.69
C VAL A 87 -4.29 14.28 7.59
N LEU A 88 -4.99 13.35 6.94
CA LEU A 88 -4.43 12.04 6.65
C LEU A 88 -3.57 12.12 5.39
N VAL A 89 -2.32 11.69 5.45
CA VAL A 89 -1.36 11.76 4.33
C VAL A 89 -0.90 10.37 3.90
N ALA A 90 -0.99 10.10 2.60
CA ALA A 90 -0.47 8.89 1.98
C ALA A 90 0.75 9.16 1.11
N LEU A 91 1.82 8.41 1.36
CA LEU A 91 3.05 8.42 0.57
C LEU A 91 2.96 7.39 -0.55
N SER A 92 2.87 7.88 -1.80
CA SER A 92 2.92 7.07 -3.03
C SER A 92 3.95 7.68 -3.98
N CYS A 93 5.17 7.14 -3.96
CA CYS A 93 6.27 7.59 -4.82
C CYS A 93 7.19 6.43 -5.22
N THR A 94 8.27 6.73 -5.93
CA THR A 94 9.31 5.74 -6.27
C THR A 94 9.96 5.21 -4.99
N LYS A 95 10.50 3.98 -5.05
CA LYS A 95 10.99 3.30 -3.84
C LYS A 95 12.09 4.09 -3.13
N ASP A 96 13.06 4.60 -3.89
CA ASP A 96 14.17 5.41 -3.39
C ASP A 96 13.71 6.66 -2.63
N VAL A 97 12.70 7.36 -3.16
CA VAL A 97 12.12 8.54 -2.52
C VAL A 97 11.25 8.13 -1.34
N GLN A 98 10.49 7.04 -1.45
CA GLN A 98 9.64 6.54 -0.37
C GLN A 98 10.47 6.19 0.87
N ASP A 99 11.52 5.40 0.68
CA ASP A 99 12.44 5.00 1.74
C ASP A 99 13.12 6.24 2.34
N SER A 100 13.62 7.16 1.51
CA SER A 100 14.30 8.39 1.99
C SER A 100 13.38 9.32 2.80
N ILE A 101 12.09 9.36 2.47
CA ILE A 101 11.09 10.15 3.21
C ILE A 101 10.76 9.47 4.54
N LEU A 102 10.59 8.16 4.55
CA LEU A 102 10.30 7.39 5.76
C LEU A 102 11.50 7.32 6.73
N ASP A 103 12.72 7.37 6.21
CA ASP A 103 13.95 7.46 7.03
C ASP A 103 14.14 8.82 7.69
N ASN A 104 13.45 9.87 7.22
CA ASN A 104 13.51 11.21 7.80
C ASN A 104 12.39 11.37 8.86
N PRO A 105 12.72 11.47 10.17
CA PRO A 105 11.70 11.49 11.23
C PRO A 105 10.67 12.61 11.10
N ARG A 106 11.09 13.80 10.62
CA ARG A 106 10.19 14.94 10.43
C ARG A 106 9.10 14.63 9.40
N TYR A 107 9.45 13.93 8.33
CA TYR A 107 8.50 13.60 7.27
C TYR A 107 7.73 12.32 7.61
N ALA A 108 8.40 11.32 8.19
CA ALA A 108 7.77 10.10 8.64
C ALA A 108 6.63 10.35 9.65
N GLU A 109 6.76 11.36 10.53
CA GLU A 109 5.71 11.73 11.50
C GLU A 109 4.39 12.14 10.82
N VAL A 110 4.45 12.75 9.64
CA VAL A 110 3.29 13.27 8.90
C VAL A 110 2.63 12.20 8.03
N ILE A 111 3.32 11.09 7.75
CA ILE A 111 2.78 10.02 6.89
C ILE A 111 1.93 9.05 7.71
N ASP A 112 0.64 8.96 7.38
CA ASP A 112 -0.30 8.00 7.96
C ASP A 112 -0.37 6.68 7.17
N ALA A 113 -0.17 6.75 5.85
CA ALA A 113 -0.28 5.60 4.96
C ALA A 113 0.89 5.50 3.98
N ILE A 114 1.37 4.28 3.76
CA ILE A 114 2.40 3.95 2.78
C ILE A 114 1.74 3.15 1.66
N ASP A 115 1.80 3.66 0.42
CA ASP A 115 1.22 3.01 -0.75
C ASP A 115 2.31 2.45 -1.68
N ILE A 116 2.37 1.12 -1.77
CA ILE A 116 3.24 0.40 -2.71
C ILE A 116 2.55 0.40 -4.07
N LYS A 117 2.86 1.43 -4.88
CA LYS A 117 2.26 1.65 -6.21
C LYS A 117 3.29 1.72 -7.34
N TYR A 118 4.37 2.49 -7.15
CA TYR A 118 5.30 2.82 -8.25
C TYR A 118 6.48 1.87 -8.37
N TRP A 119 6.56 0.90 -7.48
CA TRP A 119 7.58 -0.11 -7.45
C TRP A 119 6.99 -1.42 -6.96
N TYR A 120 7.57 -2.54 -7.39
CA TYR A 120 7.22 -3.86 -6.90
C TYR A 120 8.31 -4.89 -7.26
N MET A 121 8.34 -6.00 -6.53
CA MET A 121 9.10 -7.19 -6.92
C MET A 121 8.23 -8.06 -7.82
N ASP A 122 8.70 -8.37 -9.02
CA ASP A 122 7.98 -9.23 -9.96
C ASP A 122 8.05 -10.72 -9.53
N GLY A 123 7.23 -11.56 -10.18
CA GLY A 123 7.15 -12.98 -9.86
C GLY A 123 8.42 -13.80 -10.16
N ASN A 124 9.43 -13.21 -10.80
CA ASN A 124 10.74 -13.82 -11.00
C ASN A 124 11.76 -13.34 -9.94
N GLY A 125 11.33 -12.55 -8.96
CA GLY A 125 12.20 -11.96 -7.94
C GLY A 125 13.02 -10.78 -8.44
N LYS A 126 12.62 -10.14 -9.55
CA LYS A 126 13.29 -8.94 -10.07
C LYS A 126 12.54 -7.68 -9.62
N SER A 127 13.31 -6.70 -9.13
CA SER A 127 12.76 -5.40 -8.74
C SER A 127 12.39 -4.57 -9.98
N PHE A 128 11.16 -4.10 -10.01
CA PHE A 128 10.73 -2.93 -10.78
C PHE A 128 10.66 -1.73 -9.82
N ALA A 129 11.63 -0.83 -9.91
CA ALA A 129 11.70 0.37 -9.09
C ALA A 129 12.39 1.48 -9.90
N PRO A 130 11.66 2.27 -10.70
CA PRO A 130 12.26 3.42 -11.36
C PRO A 130 12.72 4.45 -10.33
N ASP A 131 13.85 5.11 -10.58
CA ASP A 131 14.38 6.13 -9.67
C ASP A 131 13.50 7.40 -9.66
N GLY A 132 13.52 8.11 -8.55
CA GLY A 132 12.94 9.45 -8.44
C GLY A 132 13.74 10.49 -9.24
N GLY A 133 13.07 11.57 -9.59
CA GLY A 133 13.66 12.68 -10.37
C GLY A 133 13.76 12.41 -11.86
N LEU A 134 13.18 11.32 -12.36
CA LEU A 134 13.17 11.01 -13.78
C LEU A 134 12.03 11.72 -14.52
N ASN A 135 12.13 11.71 -15.86
CA ASN A 135 11.23 12.44 -16.75
C ASN A 135 10.06 11.59 -17.29
N LEU A 136 9.80 10.42 -16.70
CA LEU A 136 8.80 9.46 -17.17
C LEU A 136 7.91 8.98 -16.02
N SER A 137 6.63 8.69 -16.29
CA SER A 137 5.76 8.07 -15.28
C SER A 137 6.13 6.60 -15.02
N PRO A 138 5.77 6.03 -13.86
CA PRO A 138 5.96 4.60 -13.59
C PRO A 138 5.41 3.70 -14.70
N ARG A 139 4.20 3.99 -15.22
CA ARG A 139 3.61 3.27 -16.36
C ARG A 139 4.45 3.35 -17.64
N GLN A 140 5.13 4.47 -17.89
CA GLN A 140 6.05 4.59 -19.02
C GLN A 140 7.30 3.74 -18.80
N PHE A 141 7.82 3.68 -17.57
CA PHE A 141 8.91 2.78 -17.22
C PHE A 141 8.51 1.31 -17.38
N GLU A 142 7.32 0.89 -16.96
CA GLU A 142 6.83 -0.47 -17.16
C GLU A 142 6.83 -0.87 -18.65
N ARG A 143 6.44 0.04 -19.54
CA ARG A 143 6.45 -0.22 -21.00
C ARG A 143 7.86 -0.41 -21.57
N ILE A 144 8.85 0.27 -20.99
CA ILE A 144 10.26 0.22 -21.43
C ILE A 144 10.94 -1.01 -20.82
N MET A 145 10.82 -1.18 -19.51
CA MET A 145 11.47 -2.24 -18.74
C MET A 145 10.81 -3.60 -18.90
N LYS A 146 9.51 -3.62 -19.21
CA LYS A 146 8.68 -4.83 -19.37
C LYS A 146 8.88 -5.83 -18.22
N PRO A 147 8.72 -5.40 -16.95
CA PRO A 147 8.81 -6.31 -15.81
C PRO A 147 7.77 -7.41 -15.92
N ALA A 148 8.02 -8.57 -15.29
CA ALA A 148 6.96 -9.55 -15.15
C ALA A 148 5.88 -9.02 -14.17
N PRO A 149 4.68 -9.60 -14.16
CA PRO A 149 3.70 -9.29 -13.12
C PRO A 149 4.19 -9.75 -11.74
N ALA A 150 3.73 -9.11 -10.67
CA ALA A 150 3.97 -9.59 -9.30
C ALA A 150 3.34 -10.98 -9.05
N SER A 151 3.93 -11.75 -8.14
CA SER A 151 3.34 -12.98 -7.61
C SER A 151 2.63 -12.70 -6.29
N TRP A 152 1.84 -13.67 -5.82
CA TRP A 152 1.17 -13.55 -4.52
C TRP A 152 2.21 -13.40 -3.38
N GLU A 153 3.28 -14.20 -3.44
CA GLU A 153 4.37 -14.22 -2.47
C GLU A 153 5.13 -12.91 -2.47
N SER A 154 5.42 -12.35 -3.65
CA SER A 154 6.14 -11.08 -3.73
C SER A 154 5.33 -9.93 -3.12
N VAL A 155 4.01 -9.90 -3.32
CA VAL A 155 3.11 -8.94 -2.66
C VAL A 155 3.11 -9.14 -1.15
N TYR A 156 3.01 -10.39 -0.68
CA TYR A 156 3.04 -10.70 0.75
C TYR A 156 4.34 -10.19 1.39
N ASP A 157 5.49 -10.50 0.80
CA ASP A 157 6.80 -10.13 1.34
C ASP A 157 6.99 -8.61 1.40
N MET A 158 6.65 -7.89 0.33
CA MET A 158 6.77 -6.43 0.29
C MET A 158 5.87 -5.74 1.32
N VAL A 159 4.61 -6.17 1.43
CA VAL A 159 3.68 -5.58 2.41
C VAL A 159 4.12 -5.92 3.83
N SER A 160 4.56 -7.15 4.07
CA SER A 160 5.04 -7.61 5.38
C SER A 160 6.28 -6.83 5.83
N GLU A 161 7.22 -6.54 4.91
CA GLU A 161 8.41 -5.74 5.17
C GLU A 161 8.04 -4.35 5.71
N TYR A 162 7.18 -3.62 4.98
CA TYR A 162 6.77 -2.27 5.40
C TYR A 162 5.87 -2.29 6.62
N ARG A 163 4.99 -3.28 6.76
CA ARG A 163 4.15 -3.41 7.95
C ARG A 163 4.98 -3.69 9.20
N SER A 164 6.07 -4.44 9.06
CA SER A 164 7.01 -4.72 10.16
C SER A 164 7.89 -3.52 10.50
N ALA A 165 8.35 -2.78 9.48
CA ALA A 165 9.17 -1.59 9.68
C ALA A 165 8.37 -0.39 10.24
N TYR A 166 7.10 -0.26 9.85
CA TYR A 166 6.22 0.87 10.19
C TYR A 166 4.87 0.38 10.77
N PRO A 167 4.88 -0.23 11.98
CA PRO A 167 3.69 -0.88 12.56
C PRO A 167 2.54 0.09 12.89
N ASP A 168 2.86 1.36 13.10
CA ASP A 168 1.95 2.47 13.37
C ASP A 168 1.31 3.07 12.10
N LYS A 169 1.82 2.73 10.92
CA LYS A 169 1.34 3.28 9.63
C LYS A 169 0.46 2.28 8.89
N ALA A 170 -0.53 2.80 8.18
CA ALA A 170 -1.31 1.99 7.25
C ALA A 170 -0.42 1.59 6.06
N VAL A 171 -0.59 0.36 5.56
CA VAL A 171 0.11 -0.10 4.36
C VAL A 171 -0.93 -0.48 3.31
N VAL A 172 -0.77 0.04 2.09
CA VAL A 172 -1.63 -0.21 0.94
C VAL A 172 -0.78 -0.77 -0.19
N TYR A 173 -1.35 -1.72 -0.93
CA TYR A 173 -0.75 -2.25 -2.16
C TYR A 173 -1.66 -1.93 -3.33
N SER A 174 -1.16 -1.15 -4.29
CA SER A 174 -1.92 -0.73 -5.48
C SER A 174 -1.12 -0.86 -6.79
N ALA A 175 0.00 -1.61 -6.75
CA ALA A 175 0.86 -1.88 -7.90
C ALA A 175 0.37 -3.08 -8.76
N SER A 176 1.32 -3.77 -9.42
CA SER A 176 1.08 -4.87 -10.37
C SER A 176 0.01 -5.87 -9.91
N ARG A 177 -0.96 -6.14 -10.79
CA ARG A 177 -2.08 -7.06 -10.52
C ARG A 177 -2.98 -6.68 -9.35
N TYR A 178 -2.98 -5.43 -8.89
CA TYR A 178 -4.10 -4.93 -8.10
C TYR A 178 -5.38 -4.92 -8.94
N PRO A 179 -6.54 -5.41 -8.44
CA PRO A 179 -6.79 -5.96 -7.10
C PRO A 179 -6.67 -7.50 -6.99
N GLU A 180 -6.27 -8.22 -8.04
CA GLU A 180 -6.23 -9.69 -8.09
C GLU A 180 -5.43 -10.34 -6.93
N LEU A 181 -4.40 -9.65 -6.44
CA LEU A 181 -3.52 -10.13 -5.35
C LEU A 181 -3.91 -9.62 -3.96
N ALA A 182 -5.16 -9.16 -3.77
CA ALA A 182 -5.63 -8.59 -2.50
C ALA A 182 -5.43 -9.52 -1.29
N TRP A 183 -5.56 -10.85 -1.47
CA TRP A 183 -5.30 -11.80 -0.39
C TRP A 183 -3.83 -11.80 0.06
N GLY A 184 -2.87 -11.63 -0.85
CA GLY A 184 -1.45 -11.55 -0.50
C GLY A 184 -1.18 -10.34 0.39
N ALA A 185 -1.70 -9.18 -0.02
CA ALA A 185 -1.60 -7.95 0.76
C ALA A 185 -2.31 -8.08 2.12
N PHE A 186 -3.55 -8.60 2.14
CA PHE A 186 -4.31 -8.78 3.37
C PHE A 186 -3.61 -9.70 4.37
N MET A 187 -3.15 -10.87 3.92
CA MET A 187 -2.48 -11.84 4.80
C MET A 187 -1.15 -11.31 5.34
N ALA A 188 -0.50 -10.38 4.62
CA ALA A 188 0.69 -9.66 5.06
C ALA A 188 0.39 -8.45 5.99
N GLY A 189 -0.89 -8.14 6.22
CA GLY A 189 -1.30 -7.07 7.13
C GLY A 189 -1.51 -5.70 6.49
N ALA A 190 -1.73 -5.63 5.17
CA ALA A 190 -2.19 -4.39 4.54
C ALA A 190 -3.54 -3.92 5.13
N SER A 191 -3.70 -2.60 5.22
CA SER A 191 -4.80 -1.96 5.93
C SER A 191 -6.03 -1.72 5.07
N ILE A 192 -5.85 -1.61 3.74
CA ILE A 192 -6.92 -1.39 2.78
C ILE A 192 -6.77 -2.41 1.65
N CYS A 193 -7.65 -3.41 1.62
CA CYS A 193 -7.61 -4.52 0.67
C CYS A 193 -8.96 -4.69 -0.02
N ASN A 194 -8.94 -4.86 -1.35
CA ASN A 194 -10.14 -5.16 -2.12
C ASN A 194 -10.49 -6.65 -2.05
N LEU A 195 -10.91 -7.10 -0.86
CA LEU A 195 -11.31 -8.47 -0.59
C LEU A 195 -12.67 -8.83 -1.22
N PRO A 196 -12.96 -10.13 -1.42
CA PRO A 196 -14.24 -10.57 -1.96
C PRO A 196 -15.46 -10.14 -1.13
N ALA A 197 -16.53 -9.70 -1.80
CA ALA A 197 -17.73 -9.17 -1.15
C ALA A 197 -18.58 -10.21 -0.40
N GLY A 198 -18.42 -11.51 -0.70
CA GLY A 198 -19.15 -12.58 -0.02
C GLY A 198 -18.61 -12.96 1.36
N LEU A 199 -17.54 -12.32 1.81
CA LEU A 199 -16.95 -12.57 3.13
C LEU A 199 -17.96 -12.23 4.25
N PRO A 200 -18.11 -13.10 5.28
CA PRO A 200 -18.99 -12.80 6.40
C PRO A 200 -18.60 -11.51 7.13
N GLU A 201 -19.58 -10.71 7.56
CA GLU A 201 -19.32 -9.47 8.29
C GLU A 201 -18.50 -9.71 9.57
N LYS A 202 -18.80 -10.79 10.33
CA LYS A 202 -18.04 -11.17 11.52
C LYS A 202 -16.58 -11.52 11.18
N PHE A 203 -16.31 -12.14 10.02
CA PHE A 203 -14.95 -12.41 9.58
C PHE A 203 -14.18 -11.09 9.40
N LEU A 204 -14.79 -10.10 8.74
CA LEU A 204 -14.18 -8.79 8.52
C LEU A 204 -13.93 -8.06 9.86
N GLN A 205 -14.92 -8.07 10.77
CA GLN A 205 -14.78 -7.48 12.10
C GLN A 205 -13.66 -8.12 12.92
N ASP A 206 -13.56 -9.45 12.91
CA ASP A 206 -12.50 -10.16 13.63
C ASP A 206 -11.13 -9.87 12.99
N ALA A 207 -11.04 -9.87 11.65
CA ALA A 207 -9.82 -9.60 10.90
C ALA A 207 -9.18 -8.24 11.25
N THR A 208 -9.98 -7.19 11.50
CA THR A 208 -9.46 -5.86 11.92
C THR A 208 -8.64 -5.89 13.21
N LYS A 209 -8.77 -6.96 14.01
CA LYS A 209 -8.09 -7.12 15.31
C LYS A 209 -6.99 -8.17 15.24
N MET A 210 -6.70 -8.72 14.06
CA MET A 210 -5.69 -9.75 13.86
C MET A 210 -4.39 -9.18 13.32
N SER A 211 -3.29 -9.88 13.56
CA SER A 211 -1.97 -9.57 12.99
C SER A 211 -1.38 -10.80 12.29
N PRO A 212 -0.56 -10.61 11.25
CA PRO A 212 0.16 -11.71 10.60
C PRO A 212 1.07 -12.44 11.59
N ILE A 213 1.07 -13.77 11.55
CA ILE A 213 1.92 -14.64 12.38
C ILE A 213 2.56 -15.79 11.57
N GLY A 214 2.52 -15.72 10.24
CA GLY A 214 3.00 -16.79 9.36
C GLY A 214 4.52 -17.00 9.38
N GLN A 215 4.95 -18.26 9.45
CA GLN A 215 6.33 -18.71 9.22
C GLN A 215 6.33 -19.97 8.35
N ASN A 216 7.42 -20.22 7.60
CA ASN A 216 7.67 -21.44 6.84
C ASN A 216 6.60 -21.80 5.78
N GLY A 217 6.07 -20.79 5.06
CA GLY A 217 5.11 -21.00 3.97
C GLY A 217 3.65 -21.22 4.41
N ILE A 218 3.36 -20.98 5.70
CA ILE A 218 2.00 -20.92 6.24
C ILE A 218 1.63 -19.44 6.39
N TYR A 219 0.62 -18.99 5.64
CA TYR A 219 0.12 -17.63 5.70
C TYR A 219 -1.06 -17.58 6.67
N MET A 220 -0.86 -16.94 7.81
CA MET A 220 -1.84 -16.91 8.89
C MET A 220 -1.91 -15.54 9.55
N MET A 221 -3.13 -15.10 9.82
CA MET A 221 -3.42 -13.97 10.71
C MET A 221 -4.03 -14.49 12.01
N SER A 222 -3.75 -13.82 13.11
CA SER A 222 -4.30 -14.22 14.41
C SER A 222 -4.63 -13.07 15.32
N ASN A 223 -5.65 -13.32 16.14
CA ASN A 223 -5.80 -12.74 17.45
C ASN A 223 -6.12 -13.92 18.37
N PRO A 224 -5.21 -14.36 19.26
CA PRO A 224 -5.41 -15.58 20.04
C PRO A 224 -6.73 -15.65 20.82
N ASP A 225 -7.33 -14.50 21.15
CA ASP A 225 -8.60 -14.43 21.86
C ASP A 225 -9.82 -14.52 20.94
N LEU A 226 -9.68 -14.20 19.65
CA LEU A 226 -10.77 -14.26 18.66
C LEU A 226 -10.68 -15.51 17.79
N GLY A 227 -9.49 -15.81 17.28
CA GLY A 227 -9.27 -16.90 16.33
C GLY A 227 -8.13 -16.65 15.34
N TYR A 228 -8.22 -17.33 14.20
CA TYR A 228 -7.17 -17.41 13.18
C TYR A 228 -7.78 -17.39 11.78
N ILE A 229 -7.07 -16.80 10.83
CA ILE A 229 -7.38 -16.86 9.40
C ILE A 229 -6.19 -17.49 8.71
N LEU A 230 -6.43 -18.53 7.92
CA LEU A 230 -5.38 -19.28 7.26
C LEU A 230 -5.66 -19.28 5.76
N TYR A 231 -4.68 -18.85 4.98
CA TYR A 231 -4.76 -18.83 3.53
C TYR A 231 -4.15 -20.12 2.95
N PRO A 232 -4.75 -20.72 1.91
CA PRO A 232 -4.29 -21.98 1.35
C PRO A 232 -2.89 -21.83 0.73
N SER A 233 -2.01 -22.80 0.98
CA SER A 233 -0.73 -22.94 0.29
C SER A 233 -0.45 -24.41 0.00
N GLU A 234 0.23 -24.71 -1.12
CA GLU A 234 0.47 -26.09 -1.61
C GLU A 234 1.28 -26.97 -0.64
N LYS A 235 1.80 -26.42 0.46
CA LYS A 235 2.72 -27.09 1.40
C LYS A 235 2.27 -27.05 2.87
N ALA A 236 1.08 -26.55 3.19
CA ALA A 236 0.69 -26.34 4.59
C ALA A 236 0.06 -27.58 5.25
N GLU A 237 0.89 -28.42 5.89
CA GLU A 237 0.43 -29.08 7.12
C GLU A 237 0.35 -28.01 8.20
N ILE A 238 -0.85 -27.69 8.63
CA ILE A 238 -1.07 -26.65 9.64
C ILE A 238 -0.98 -27.32 11.00
N ASP A 239 0.09 -27.00 11.72
CA ASP A 239 0.26 -27.47 13.07
C ASP A 239 -0.57 -26.64 14.06
N LEU A 240 -1.78 -27.11 14.37
CA LEU A 240 -2.65 -26.42 15.31
C LEU A 240 -2.19 -26.53 16.77
N ARG A 241 -1.12 -27.29 17.06
CA ARG A 241 -0.49 -27.32 18.40
C ARG A 241 0.16 -26.00 18.76
N SER A 242 0.52 -25.19 17.76
CA SER A 242 1.05 -23.84 17.94
C SER A 242 -0.01 -22.80 18.34
N LEU A 243 -1.29 -23.13 18.17
CA LEU A 243 -2.40 -22.23 18.47
C LEU A 243 -2.75 -22.26 19.96
N LYS A 244 -3.38 -21.18 20.45
CA LYS A 244 -3.92 -21.13 21.81
C LYS A 244 -4.90 -22.29 22.00
N SER A 245 -4.75 -23.02 23.10
CA SER A 245 -5.59 -24.17 23.41
C SER A 245 -7.09 -23.80 23.47
N GLY A 246 -7.93 -24.74 23.05
CA GLY A 246 -9.38 -24.55 23.01
C GLY A 246 -10.03 -25.26 21.83
N GLU A 247 -11.35 -25.15 21.79
CA GLU A 247 -12.18 -25.56 20.65
C GLU A 247 -12.53 -24.31 19.83
N TYR A 248 -12.41 -24.42 18.52
CA TYR A 248 -12.74 -23.39 17.55
C TYR A 248 -13.85 -23.88 16.63
N LYS A 249 -14.75 -22.98 16.25
CA LYS A 249 -15.58 -23.17 15.06
C LYS A 249 -14.71 -22.89 13.84
N ALA A 250 -14.87 -23.73 12.82
CA ALA A 250 -14.12 -23.67 11.58
C ALA A 250 -15.10 -23.55 10.41
N GLN A 251 -14.80 -22.62 9.50
CA GLN A 251 -15.55 -22.40 8.27
C GLN A 251 -14.58 -22.22 7.11
N TYR A 252 -14.82 -22.92 6.00
CA TYR A 252 -14.12 -22.65 4.75
C TYR A 252 -14.77 -21.48 4.02
N LEU A 253 -13.97 -20.61 3.42
CA LEU A 253 -14.41 -19.50 2.59
C LEU A 253 -13.77 -19.62 1.20
N ASP A 254 -14.57 -19.41 0.15
CA ASP A 254 -14.06 -19.39 -1.22
C ASP A 254 -13.11 -18.20 -1.43
N VAL A 255 -11.93 -18.43 -2.01
CA VAL A 255 -10.91 -17.39 -2.20
C VAL A 255 -11.38 -16.30 -3.18
N LYS A 256 -12.23 -16.65 -4.15
CA LYS A 256 -12.68 -15.74 -5.21
C LYS A 256 -13.94 -14.99 -4.80
N THR A 257 -14.93 -15.69 -4.23
CA THR A 257 -16.23 -15.08 -3.89
C THR A 257 -16.30 -14.62 -2.43
N GLY A 258 -15.51 -15.20 -1.54
CA GLY A 258 -15.58 -15.00 -0.09
C GLY A 258 -16.68 -15.81 0.59
N GLU A 259 -17.52 -16.52 -0.17
CA GLU A 259 -18.70 -17.18 0.36
C GLU A 259 -18.34 -18.40 1.23
N PRO A 260 -19.11 -18.67 2.30
CA PRO A 260 -18.96 -19.89 3.10
C PRO A 260 -19.15 -21.17 2.27
N VAL A 261 -18.15 -22.05 2.30
CA VAL A 261 -18.18 -23.36 1.64
C VAL A 261 -18.43 -24.47 2.66
N GLY A 262 -19.55 -25.18 2.50
CA GLY A 262 -19.93 -26.30 3.36
C GLY A 262 -20.39 -25.86 4.76
N LYS A 263 -20.56 -26.85 5.65
CA LYS A 263 -21.05 -26.62 7.02
C LYS A 263 -19.92 -26.21 7.95
N VAL A 264 -20.23 -25.32 8.90
CA VAL A 264 -19.37 -25.05 10.06
C VAL A 264 -19.07 -26.36 10.79
N PHE A 265 -17.81 -26.56 11.16
CA PHE A 265 -17.35 -27.71 11.92
C PHE A 265 -16.50 -27.25 13.11
N ARG A 266 -16.09 -28.19 13.97
CA ARG A 266 -15.28 -27.90 15.16
C ARG A 266 -13.88 -28.45 14.99
N ILE A 267 -12.91 -27.69 15.47
CA ILE A 267 -11.50 -28.07 15.50
C ILE A 267 -10.99 -27.80 16.92
N LYS A 268 -10.27 -28.77 17.49
CA LYS A 268 -9.58 -28.59 18.77
C LYS A 268 -8.12 -28.27 18.51
N ALA A 269 -7.61 -27.20 19.11
CA ALA A 269 -6.17 -26.93 19.09
C ALA A 269 -5.42 -28.06 19.81
N GLY A 270 -4.25 -28.44 19.28
CA GLY A 270 -3.47 -29.59 19.75
C GLY A 270 -3.38 -30.77 18.78
N GLU A 271 -4.06 -30.72 17.63
CA GLU A 271 -3.98 -31.73 16.57
C GLU A 271 -3.24 -31.17 15.34
N VAL A 272 -2.66 -32.05 14.52
CA VAL A 272 -2.15 -31.64 13.20
C VAL A 272 -3.32 -31.65 12.23
N PHE A 273 -3.61 -30.50 11.62
CA PHE A 273 -4.69 -30.36 10.65
C PHE A 273 -4.11 -30.14 9.27
N ARG A 274 -4.35 -31.11 8.37
CA ARG A 274 -3.93 -30.96 6.99
C ARG A 274 -4.98 -30.16 6.22
N HIS A 275 -4.62 -28.93 5.88
CA HIS A 275 -5.46 -28.08 5.04
C HIS A 275 -5.10 -28.33 3.57
N THR A 276 -5.81 -29.24 2.92
CA THR A 276 -5.57 -29.62 1.51
C THR A 276 -6.47 -28.90 0.51
N LYS A 277 -7.29 -27.95 0.97
CA LYS A 277 -8.29 -27.30 0.13
C LYS A 277 -7.82 -25.91 -0.29
N GLU A 278 -8.15 -25.51 -1.51
CA GLU A 278 -7.91 -24.17 -2.06
C GLU A 278 -8.84 -23.09 -1.46
N TYR A 279 -9.23 -23.24 -0.19
CA TYR A 279 -10.13 -22.33 0.52
C TYR A 279 -9.39 -21.62 1.64
N VAL A 280 -9.84 -20.41 1.98
CA VAL A 280 -9.45 -19.78 3.25
C VAL A 280 -10.11 -20.57 4.38
N LEU A 281 -9.36 -20.89 5.43
CA LEU A 281 -9.89 -21.49 6.64
C LEU A 281 -9.99 -20.40 7.72
N TRP A 282 -11.21 -20.14 8.17
CA TRP A 282 -11.48 -19.22 9.26
C TRP A 282 -11.81 -20.00 10.53
N LEU A 283 -10.98 -19.80 11.56
CA LEU A 283 -11.17 -20.34 12.91
C LEU A 283 -11.61 -19.21 13.82
N TYR A 284 -12.70 -19.41 14.57
CA TYR A 284 -13.21 -18.42 15.51
C TYR A 284 -13.86 -19.07 16.73
N ARG A 285 -13.91 -18.32 17.83
CA ARG A 285 -14.62 -18.72 19.06
C ARG A 285 -16.11 -18.36 18.98
#